data_AF-A0A5C7BT30-F1
#
_entry.id   AF-A0A5C7BT30-F1
#
_cell.length_a   1.000
_cell.length_b   1.000
_cell.length_c   1.000
_cell.angle_alpha   90.00
_cell.angle_beta   90.00
_cell.angle_gamma   90.00
#
_symmetry.space_group_name_H-M   'P 1'
#
loop_
_entity.id
_entity.type
_entity.pdbx_description
1 polymer ?
#
loop_
_entity_poly.entity_id
_entity_poly.type
_entity_poly.pdbx_seq_one_letter_code
_entity_poly.pdbx_strand_id
1 'polypeptide(L)'
;MQKTDSYAQKQQYVESLIATEHYYHVPDSTCVLCALVLKSGFTVTGTSFCLNPVDFNAAKGWAFARDSAINEAIHMESYLCYQGAGSTNALGAACLASGTAECGNKEQQKKPYEPVTERLSVFNRLVSAIRAEFTEAEMRGRGFDESMWQAAQIIRWAQVEG
;
A
#
# COMPACT_ATOMS: atom_id res chain seq x y z
N MET A 1 7.04 10.64 24.64
CA MET A 1 5.91 10.06 23.88
C MET A 1 5.20 11.20 23.15
N GLN A 2 5.72 11.62 21.98
CA GLN A 2 5.26 12.77 21.17
C GLN A 2 5.07 12.32 19.70
N LYS A 3 4.34 11.22 19.45
CA LYS A 3 4.16 10.67 18.08
C LYS A 3 2.86 11.09 17.39
N THR A 4 1.93 11.72 18.10
CA THR A 4 0.59 12.08 17.57
C THR A 4 0.60 13.30 16.64
N ASP A 5 1.64 14.14 16.72
CA ASP A 5 1.62 15.43 16.02
C ASP A 5 1.99 15.29 14.53
N SER A 6 2.78 14.27 14.14
CA SER A 6 3.26 14.16 12.76
C SER A 6 2.21 13.68 11.76
N TYR A 7 1.27 12.83 12.17
CA TYR A 7 0.20 12.35 11.28
C TYR A 7 -0.84 13.44 10.99
N ALA A 8 -1.26 14.16 12.04
CA ALA A 8 -2.21 15.26 11.92
C ALA A 8 -1.65 16.38 11.02
N GLN A 9 -0.36 16.69 11.12
CA GLN A 9 0.31 17.64 10.25
C GLN A 9 0.33 17.21 8.78
N LYS A 10 0.59 15.92 8.51
CA LYS A 10 0.54 15.36 7.14
C LYS A 10 -0.86 15.40 6.57
N GLN A 11 -1.86 15.08 7.38
CA GLN A 11 -3.27 15.17 6.99
C GLN A 11 -3.65 16.61 6.65
N GLN A 12 -3.37 17.58 7.53
CA GLN A 12 -3.62 18.99 7.27
C GLN A 12 -2.93 19.48 5.99
N TYR A 13 -1.71 19.01 5.74
CA TYR A 13 -1.00 19.34 4.52
C TYR A 13 -1.69 18.77 3.27
N VAL A 14 -2.01 17.48 3.24
CA VAL A 14 -2.74 16.88 2.12
C VAL A 14 -4.08 17.57 1.91
N GLU A 15 -4.81 17.86 2.99
CA GLU A 15 -6.07 18.61 2.93
C GLU A 15 -5.89 20.00 2.32
N SER A 16 -4.77 20.67 2.60
CA SER A 16 -4.44 21.96 1.98
C SER A 16 -4.17 21.86 0.47
N LEU A 17 -3.85 20.67 -0.05
CA LEU A 17 -3.64 20.42 -1.47
C LEU A 17 -4.92 20.10 -2.23
N ILE A 18 -6.01 19.75 -1.54
CA ILE A 18 -7.27 19.39 -2.19
C ILE A 18 -7.89 20.64 -2.83
N ALA A 19 -8.16 20.55 -4.14
CA ALA A 19 -8.86 21.58 -4.89
C ALA A 19 -10.36 21.27 -4.99
N THR A 20 -10.72 20.01 -5.22
CA THR A 20 -12.12 19.57 -5.35
C THR A 20 -12.26 18.12 -4.91
N GLU A 21 -13.43 17.76 -4.39
CA GLU A 21 -13.77 16.40 -4.00
C GLU A 21 -15.01 15.94 -4.77
N HIS A 22 -14.98 14.71 -5.27
CA HIS A 22 -16.12 14.07 -5.93
C HIS A 22 -16.47 12.77 -5.23
N TYR A 23 -17.77 12.55 -5.02
CA TYR A 23 -18.28 11.36 -4.38
C TYR A 23 -19.17 10.61 -5.36
N TYR A 24 -18.98 9.30 -5.46
CA TYR A 24 -19.84 8.43 -6.23
C TYR A 24 -20.25 7.23 -5.38
N HIS A 25 -21.55 7.15 -5.13
CA HIS A 25 -22.15 5.94 -4.56
C HIS A 25 -22.47 4.99 -5.69
N VAL A 26 -21.93 3.77 -5.62
CA VAL A 26 -22.22 2.74 -6.62
C VAL A 26 -23.66 2.23 -6.40
N PRO A 27 -24.55 2.31 -7.41
CA PRO A 27 -25.93 1.87 -7.30
C PRO A 27 -26.07 0.45 -6.76
N ASP A 28 -27.11 0.20 -5.97
CA ASP A 28 -27.43 -1.11 -5.38
C ASP A 28 -26.29 -1.75 -4.56
N SER A 29 -25.37 -0.93 -4.04
CA SER A 29 -24.23 -1.40 -3.25
C SER A 29 -23.99 -0.56 -1.99
N THR A 30 -23.08 -1.01 -1.13
CA THR A 30 -22.58 -0.24 0.02
C THR A 30 -21.26 0.49 -0.27
N CYS A 31 -20.83 0.50 -1.54
CA CYS A 31 -19.56 1.04 -1.97
C CYS A 31 -19.67 2.54 -2.28
N VAL A 32 -18.81 3.33 -1.64
CA VAL A 32 -18.62 4.74 -1.97
C VAL A 32 -17.19 4.94 -2.47
N LEU A 33 -17.07 5.59 -3.62
CA LEU A 33 -15.82 6.13 -4.14
C LEU A 33 -15.72 7.62 -3.77
N CYS A 34 -14.54 8.04 -3.31
CA CYS A 34 -14.14 9.43 -3.21
C CYS A 34 -12.97 9.69 -4.18
N ALA A 35 -13.07 10.73 -5.00
CA ALA A 35 -12.00 11.22 -5.83
C ALA A 35 -11.60 12.63 -5.39
N LEU A 36 -10.38 12.76 -4.86
CA LEU A 36 -9.76 14.02 -4.46
C LEU A 36 -8.93 14.55 -5.62
N VAL A 37 -9.35 15.66 -6.20
CA VAL A 37 -8.57 16.40 -7.20
C VAL A 37 -7.66 17.37 -6.45
N LEU A 38 -6.35 17.15 -6.55
CA LEU A 38 -5.35 18.02 -5.94
C LEU A 38 -5.12 19.26 -6.81
N LYS A 39 -4.56 20.32 -6.23
CA LYS A 39 -4.18 21.57 -6.93
C LYS A 39 -3.22 21.35 -8.10
N SER A 40 -2.48 20.24 -8.10
CA SER A 40 -1.61 19.83 -9.21
C SER A 40 -2.38 19.27 -10.42
N GLY A 41 -3.69 19.01 -10.29
CA GLY A 41 -4.48 18.27 -11.26
C GLY A 41 -4.39 16.76 -11.11
N PHE A 42 -3.55 16.26 -10.20
CA PHE A 42 -3.50 14.83 -9.88
C PHE A 42 -4.73 14.41 -9.07
N THR A 43 -5.26 13.23 -9.36
CA THR A 43 -6.46 12.72 -8.69
C THR A 43 -6.13 11.50 -7.83
N VAL A 44 -6.51 11.55 -6.56
CA VAL A 44 -6.35 10.45 -5.60
C VAL A 44 -7.71 9.86 -5.31
N THR A 45 -7.83 8.55 -5.41
CA THR A 45 -9.10 7.84 -5.16
C THR A 45 -9.05 7.08 -3.85
N GLY A 46 -10.13 7.13 -3.09
CA GLY A 46 -10.38 6.31 -1.91
C GLY A 46 -11.73 5.62 -2.02
N THR A 47 -11.89 4.54 -1.26
CA THR A 47 -13.12 3.74 -1.27
C THR A 47 -13.54 3.41 0.14
N SER A 48 -14.84 3.30 0.38
CA SER A 48 -15.39 2.68 1.57
C SER A 48 -16.42 1.62 1.21
N PHE A 49 -16.52 0.60 2.06
CA PHE A 49 -17.44 -0.51 1.92
C PHE A 49 -18.08 -0.78 3.28
N CYS A 50 -19.40 -0.89 3.33
CA CYS A 50 -20.08 -1.33 4.54
C CYS A 50 -20.34 -2.84 4.48
N LEU A 51 -19.99 -3.55 5.55
CA LEU A 51 -20.15 -5.01 5.63
C LEU A 51 -21.62 -5.44 5.68
N ASN A 52 -22.47 -4.66 6.36
CA ASN A 52 -23.91 -4.92 6.46
C ASN A 52 -24.70 -3.83 5.72
N PRO A 53 -25.43 -4.17 4.63
CA PRO A 53 -26.25 -3.21 3.89
C PRO A 53 -27.33 -2.52 4.72
N VAL A 54 -27.85 -3.18 5.75
CA VAL A 54 -28.90 -2.62 6.63
C VAL A 54 -28.39 -1.43 7.44
N ASP A 55 -27.09 -1.42 7.78
CA ASP A 55 -26.44 -0.38 8.57
C ASP A 55 -25.79 0.71 7.70
N PHE A 56 -25.98 0.64 6.38
CA PHE A 56 -25.36 1.56 5.45
C PHE A 56 -25.86 2.99 5.65
N ASN A 57 -24.91 3.91 5.76
CA ASN A 57 -25.17 5.34 5.82
C ASN A 57 -24.24 6.06 4.84
N ALA A 58 -24.82 6.70 3.83
CA ALA A 58 -24.08 7.37 2.77
C ALA A 58 -23.12 8.44 3.32
N ALA A 59 -23.54 9.24 4.29
CA ALA A 59 -22.69 10.29 4.88
C ALA A 59 -21.48 9.70 5.62
N LYS A 60 -21.66 8.58 6.34
CA LYS A 60 -20.53 7.86 6.96
C LYS A 60 -19.61 7.25 5.89
N GLY A 61 -20.18 6.67 4.84
CA GLY A 61 -19.42 6.13 3.72
C GLY A 61 -18.58 7.19 3.00
N TRP A 62 -19.11 8.40 2.85
CA TRP A 62 -18.37 9.55 2.28
C TRP A 62 -17.17 9.92 3.14
N ALA A 63 -17.37 10.04 4.46
CA ALA A 63 -16.28 10.33 5.38
C ALA A 63 -15.17 9.27 5.32
N PHE A 64 -15.52 7.98 5.37
CA PHE A 64 -14.53 6.90 5.31
C PHE A 64 -13.82 6.82 3.96
N ALA A 65 -14.52 7.07 2.85
CA ALA A 65 -13.91 7.07 1.52
C ALA A 65 -12.94 8.26 1.36
N ARG A 66 -13.28 9.42 1.95
CA ARG A 66 -12.40 10.59 2.01
C ARG A 66 -11.14 10.32 2.82
N ASP A 67 -11.28 9.76 4.01
CA ASP A 67 -10.14 9.42 4.86
C ASP A 67 -9.23 8.40 4.18
N SER A 68 -9.80 7.40 3.50
CA SER A 68 -9.04 6.46 2.67
C SER A 68 -8.26 7.16 1.56
N ALA A 69 -8.83 8.15 0.88
CA ALA A 69 -8.16 8.89 -0.19
C ALA A 69 -7.03 9.79 0.36
N ILE A 70 -7.24 10.43 1.52
CA ILE A 70 -6.22 11.23 2.20
C ILE A 70 -5.04 10.35 2.62
N ASN A 71 -5.31 9.19 3.21
CA ASN A 71 -4.26 8.26 3.63
C ASN A 71 -3.40 7.83 2.44
N GLU A 72 -4.03 7.61 1.28
CA GLU A 72 -3.29 7.24 0.08
C GLU A 72 -2.45 8.38 -0.49
N ALA A 73 -2.96 9.62 -0.42
CA ALA A 73 -2.15 10.80 -0.73
C ALA A 73 -0.93 10.92 0.21
N ILE A 74 -1.09 10.67 1.51
CA ILE A 74 0.02 10.67 2.48
C ILE A 74 1.03 9.55 2.17
N HIS A 75 0.58 8.37 1.77
CA HIS A 75 1.48 7.28 1.37
C HIS A 75 2.34 7.65 0.16
N MET A 76 1.74 8.26 -0.85
CA MET A 76 2.48 8.70 -2.04
C MET A 76 3.53 9.77 -1.70
N GLU A 77 3.18 10.76 -0.88
CA GLU A 77 4.13 11.77 -0.39
C GLU A 77 5.27 11.14 0.43
N SER A 78 4.95 10.14 1.24
CA SER A 78 5.95 9.41 2.02
C SER A 78 6.89 8.62 1.13
N TYR A 79 6.39 8.02 0.04
CA TYR A 79 7.21 7.33 -0.97
C TYR A 79 8.15 8.30 -1.69
N LEU A 80 7.64 9.46 -2.13
CA LEU A 80 8.48 10.49 -2.77
C LEU A 80 9.58 11.00 -1.84
N CYS A 81 9.26 11.18 -0.55
CA CYS A 81 10.23 11.53 0.47
C CYS A 81 11.30 10.45 0.64
N TYR A 82 10.92 9.18 0.65
CA TYR A 82 11.85 8.06 0.72
C TYR A 82 12.79 8.00 -0.48
N GLN A 83 12.29 8.28 -1.69
CA GLN A 83 13.08 8.28 -2.92
C GLN A 83 14.05 9.46 -3.05
N GLY A 84 14.08 10.38 -2.08
CA GLY A 84 14.95 11.56 -2.13
C GLY A 84 14.54 12.56 -3.22
N ALA A 85 13.39 12.36 -3.87
CA ALA A 85 12.86 13.22 -4.93
C ALA A 85 12.32 14.56 -4.40
N GLY A 86 12.47 14.83 -3.09
CA GLY A 86 12.21 16.11 -2.48
C GLY A 86 10.77 16.56 -2.67
N SER A 87 9.87 16.08 -1.81
CA SER A 87 8.63 16.78 -1.57
C SER A 87 8.96 18.25 -1.25
N THR A 88 8.61 19.20 -2.13
CA THR A 88 9.04 20.61 -2.07
C THR A 88 8.41 21.41 -0.92
N ASN A 89 7.78 20.74 0.03
CA ASN A 89 7.10 21.33 1.17
C ASN A 89 7.97 21.26 2.44
N ALA A 90 7.61 22.09 3.43
CA ALA A 90 8.31 22.15 4.71
C ALA A 90 8.30 20.81 5.48
N LEU A 91 7.38 19.89 5.17
CA LEU A 91 7.30 18.56 5.78
C LEU A 91 8.38 17.60 5.24
N GLY A 92 8.71 17.69 3.95
CA GLY A 92 9.82 16.95 3.34
C GLY A 92 11.18 17.47 3.84
N ALA A 93 11.33 18.79 3.96
CA ALA A 93 12.53 19.41 4.50
C ALA A 93 12.71 19.13 6.00
N ALA A 94 11.63 19.11 6.79
CA ALA A 94 11.70 18.78 8.22
C ALA A 94 12.16 17.34 8.46
N CYS A 95 11.72 16.36 7.65
CA CYS A 95 12.19 14.98 7.75
C CYS A 95 13.69 14.82 7.46
N LEU A 96 14.24 15.66 6.57
CA LEU A 96 15.67 15.65 6.22
C LEU A 96 16.53 16.44 7.22
N ALA A 97 16.00 17.54 7.78
CA ALA A 97 16.75 18.45 8.66
C ALA A 97 16.79 18.01 10.13
N SER A 98 15.78 17.29 10.62
CA SER A 98 15.73 16.87 12.03
C SER A 98 16.54 15.60 12.33
N GLY A 99 17.06 14.90 11.31
CA GLY A 99 17.61 13.54 11.48
C GLY A 99 16.59 12.53 12.02
N THR A 100 15.35 12.95 12.23
CA THR A 100 14.24 12.16 12.75
C THR A 100 13.24 11.93 11.62
N ALA A 101 13.69 11.29 10.55
CA ALA A 101 12.82 10.41 9.79
C ALA A 101 12.49 9.16 10.64
N GLU A 102 12.03 9.34 11.87
CA GLU A 102 11.42 8.27 12.65
C GLU A 102 9.94 8.21 12.26
N CYS A 103 9.68 7.75 11.03
CA CYS A 103 8.54 6.86 10.84
C CYS A 103 8.71 5.77 11.89
N GLY A 104 7.81 5.77 12.88
CA GLY A 104 8.06 5.13 14.16
C GLY A 104 8.32 3.64 14.07
N ASN A 105 9.57 3.25 13.86
CA ASN A 105 10.05 1.91 14.14
C ASN A 105 10.71 1.98 15.53
N LYS A 106 10.26 1.11 16.43
CA LYS A 106 11.09 0.76 17.59
C LYS A 106 12.43 0.31 17.02
N GLU A 107 13.50 0.82 17.60
CA GLU A 107 14.89 0.53 17.24
C GLU A 107 15.11 -0.98 17.30
N GLN A 108 14.86 -1.66 16.18
CA GLN A 108 15.31 -3.02 15.98
C GLN A 108 16.74 -2.87 15.49
N GLN A 109 17.69 -3.35 16.31
CA GLN A 109 19.07 -3.54 15.87
C GLN A 109 19.06 -4.27 14.52
N LYS A 110 19.37 -3.54 13.44
CA LYS A 110 19.65 -4.14 12.14
C LYS A 110 20.94 -4.93 12.28
N LYS A 111 20.82 -6.26 12.41
CA LYS A 111 21.95 -7.14 12.09
C LYS A 111 22.23 -7.02 10.59
N PRO A 112 23.51 -7.00 10.16
CA PRO A 112 23.85 -6.95 8.74
C PRO A 112 23.20 -8.12 7.99
N TYR A 113 22.53 -7.81 6.88
CA TYR A 113 21.91 -8.80 6.01
C TYR A 113 22.94 -9.37 5.04
N GLU A 114 23.13 -10.68 5.06
CA GLU A 114 23.90 -11.43 4.05
C GLU A 114 22.91 -12.05 3.05
N PRO A 115 23.00 -11.73 1.75
CA PRO A 115 22.03 -12.19 0.76
C PRO A 115 22.14 -13.71 0.54
N VAL A 116 21.03 -14.43 0.72
CA VAL A 116 20.96 -15.87 0.42
C VAL A 116 20.69 -16.05 -1.07
N THR A 117 21.75 -16.28 -1.83
CA THR A 117 21.77 -16.37 -3.31
C THR A 117 21.02 -17.57 -3.91
N GLU A 118 20.65 -18.57 -3.10
CA GLU A 118 20.14 -19.86 -3.62
C GLU A 118 18.62 -20.06 -3.60
N ARG A 119 17.81 -19.15 -3.03
CA ARG A 119 16.37 -19.43 -2.84
C ARG A 119 15.59 -19.65 -4.14
N LEU A 120 15.85 -18.84 -5.18
CA LEU A 120 15.23 -19.04 -6.48
C LEU A 120 15.76 -20.30 -7.19
N SER A 121 17.03 -20.66 -6.96
CA SER A 121 17.62 -21.85 -7.58
C SER A 121 17.04 -23.14 -6.98
N VAL A 122 16.72 -23.16 -5.69
CA VAL A 122 16.06 -24.28 -5.02
C VAL A 122 14.60 -24.39 -5.45
N PHE A 123 13.87 -23.26 -5.51
CA PHE A 123 12.49 -23.24 -5.98
C PHE A 123 12.38 -23.73 -7.43
N ASN A 124 13.22 -23.21 -8.34
CA ASN A 124 13.22 -23.63 -9.74
C ASN A 124 13.57 -25.11 -9.92
N ARG A 125 14.46 -25.67 -9.07
CA ARG A 125 14.78 -27.11 -9.06
C ARG A 125 13.60 -27.95 -8.60
N LEU A 126 12.89 -27.52 -7.55
CA LEU A 126 11.69 -28.22 -7.05
C LEU A 126 10.58 -28.24 -8.11
N VAL A 127 10.31 -27.10 -8.76
CA VAL A 127 9.31 -27.01 -9.84
C VAL A 127 9.67 -27.91 -11.02
N SER A 128 10.95 -27.95 -11.39
CA SER A 128 11.44 -28.82 -12.46
C SER A 128 11.28 -30.31 -12.12
N ALA A 129 11.48 -30.71 -10.86
CA ALA A 129 11.30 -32.10 -10.44
C ALA A 129 9.83 -32.51 -10.49
N ILE A 130 8.92 -31.65 -10.02
CA ILE A 130 7.47 -31.92 -10.04
C ILE A 130 6.97 -32.05 -11.48
N ARG A 131 7.44 -31.18 -12.39
CA ARG A 131 7.08 -31.26 -13.82
C ARG A 131 7.67 -32.47 -14.55
N ALA A 132 8.65 -33.15 -13.98
CA ALA A 132 9.20 -34.38 -14.54
C ALA A 132 8.36 -35.62 -14.17
N GLU A 133 7.59 -35.55 -13.07
CA GLU A 133 6.80 -36.68 -12.56
C GLU A 133 5.32 -36.60 -12.91
N PHE A 134 4.77 -35.40 -13.12
CA PHE A 134 3.35 -35.19 -13.36
C PHE A 134 3.09 -34.53 -14.71
N THR A 135 1.97 -34.88 -15.35
CA THR A 135 1.53 -34.19 -16.56
C THR A 135 0.85 -32.86 -16.22
N GLU A 136 0.89 -31.90 -17.16
CA GLU A 136 0.28 -30.57 -16.99
C GLU A 136 -1.23 -30.65 -16.66
N ALA A 137 -1.94 -31.66 -17.18
CA ALA A 137 -3.36 -31.85 -16.91
C ALA A 137 -3.61 -32.30 -15.46
N GLU A 138 -2.75 -33.16 -14.91
CA GLU A 138 -2.85 -33.62 -13.51
C GLU A 138 -2.48 -32.52 -12.53
N MET A 139 -1.47 -31.71 -12.87
CA MET A 139 -1.09 -30.54 -12.08
C MET A 139 -2.23 -29.51 -12.03
N ARG A 140 -2.87 -29.21 -13.16
CA ARG A 140 -4.05 -28.33 -13.21
C ARG A 140 -5.22 -28.86 -12.39
N GLY A 141 -5.52 -30.15 -12.51
CA GLY A 141 -6.60 -30.80 -11.75
C GLY A 141 -6.41 -30.73 -10.23
N ARG A 142 -5.17 -30.54 -9.76
CA ARG A 142 -4.81 -30.42 -8.34
C ARG A 142 -4.60 -28.96 -7.90
N GLY A 143 -4.86 -27.98 -8.76
CA GLY A 143 -4.66 -26.56 -8.43
C GLY A 143 -3.19 -26.17 -8.26
N PHE A 144 -2.28 -26.88 -8.93
CA PHE A 144 -0.85 -26.62 -8.85
C PHE A 144 -0.51 -25.21 -9.36
N ASP A 145 -1.16 -24.74 -10.43
CA ASP A 145 -0.93 -23.41 -11.01
C ASP A 145 -1.28 -22.27 -10.03
N GLU A 146 -2.40 -22.39 -9.30
CA GLU A 146 -2.80 -21.47 -8.23
C GLU A 146 -1.77 -21.45 -7.09
N SER A 147 -1.37 -22.64 -6.64
CA SER A 147 -0.37 -22.81 -5.57
C SER A 147 1.00 -22.23 -5.97
N MET A 148 1.40 -22.46 -7.23
CA MET A 148 2.63 -21.96 -7.81
C MET A 148 2.62 -20.44 -7.98
N TRP A 149 1.48 -19.88 -8.39
CA TRP A 149 1.31 -18.45 -8.49
C TRP A 149 1.43 -17.79 -7.12
N GLN A 150 0.76 -18.32 -6.09
CA GLN A 150 0.87 -17.82 -4.71
C GLN A 150 2.31 -17.94 -4.17
N ALA A 151 2.97 -19.09 -4.38
CA ALA A 151 4.36 -19.28 -3.97
C ALA A 151 5.31 -18.30 -4.66
N ALA A 152 5.12 -18.04 -5.96
CA ALA A 152 5.91 -17.05 -6.70
C ALA A 152 5.66 -15.62 -6.22
N GLN A 153 4.43 -15.27 -5.84
CA GLN A 153 4.12 -13.97 -5.23
C GLN A 153 4.86 -13.82 -3.90
N ILE A 154 4.83 -14.83 -3.03
CA ILE A 154 5.52 -14.79 -1.73
C ILE A 154 7.03 -14.67 -1.91
N ILE A 155 7.63 -15.44 -2.82
CA ILE A 155 9.09 -15.38 -3.10
C ILE A 155 9.47 -14.00 -3.66
N ARG A 156 8.65 -13.43 -4.55
CA ARG A 156 8.87 -12.11 -5.12
C ARG A 156 8.70 -11.00 -4.09
N TRP A 157 7.70 -11.12 -3.20
CA TRP A 157 7.50 -10.20 -2.08
C TRP A 157 8.70 -10.23 -1.13
N ALA A 158 9.23 -11.43 -0.85
CA ALA A 158 10.46 -11.62 -0.08
C ALA A 158 11.74 -11.10 -0.76
N GLN A 159 11.71 -10.73 -2.05
CA GLN A 159 12.82 -10.08 -2.76
C GLN A 159 12.71 -8.55 -2.82
N VAL A 160 11.51 -7.99 -2.60
CA VAL A 160 11.27 -6.54 -2.62
C VAL A 160 11.36 -5.93 -1.21
N GLU A 161 11.24 -6.74 -0.16
CA GLU A 161 11.54 -6.35 1.23
C GLU A 161 13.00 -6.65 1.64
N GLY A 162 13.94 -6.54 0.70
CA GLY A 162 15.39 -6.63 0.90
C GLY A 162 16.08 -5.28 0.79
#